data_AF-A0A6P8K5M7-F1
#
_entry.id   AF-A0A6P8K5M7-F1
#
_cell.length_a   1.000
_cell.length_b   1.000
_cell.length_c   1.000
_cell.angle_alpha   90.00
_cell.angle_beta   90.00
_cell.angle_gamma   90.00
#
_symmetry.space_group_name_H-M   'P 1'
#
loop_
_entity.id
_entity.type
_entity.pdbx_description
1 polymer ?
#
loop_
_entity_poly.entity_id
_entity_poly.type
_entity_poly.pdbx_seq_one_letter_code
_entity_poly.pdbx_strand_id
1 'polypeptide(L)'
;MMKVWGTNLTAITWAHAVNSQQLLDEVLTETSGIDFIEADIVLGKLNGDGEDMPIMAHPPANVSDLTLADFLYQIINFNRDHEDQKKGVKLDFKSIEVFEGSLDILDVNIPNPTTYPVWINADILSGPVEQNRTVPVDADRFFAGCMRYKQAVLSIGWTTNWGADFRDGEYTQQQCDDMLETLSGNNVLSTGQAITFPVRAGIAANSEEQLHRLVAAVNETNESTLTIWSSAGDYVDVDKLRKLIFSFGLDRVYLDVQEELASQLNLDNPGNGASTFKSLFGFSFVSLCFWALSSWMQQL
;
A
#
# COMPACT_ATOMS: atom_id res chain seq x y z
N MET A 1 10.09 -20.83 6.43
CA MET A 1 9.94 -20.83 4.95
C MET A 1 9.07 -19.64 4.59
N MET A 2 9.60 -18.57 4.00
CA MET A 2 8.80 -17.36 3.70
C MET A 2 7.59 -17.73 2.84
N LYS A 3 6.38 -17.28 3.20
CA LYS A 3 5.18 -17.43 2.38
C LYS A 3 5.47 -16.78 1.02
N VAL A 4 5.63 -17.60 -0.01
CA VAL A 4 5.86 -17.11 -1.38
C VAL A 4 4.52 -16.62 -1.88
N TRP A 5 4.30 -15.31 -1.80
CA TRP A 5 3.09 -14.62 -2.25
C TRP A 5 2.86 -14.71 -3.77
N GLY A 6 3.84 -15.23 -4.52
CA GLY A 6 4.09 -15.00 -5.93
C GLY A 6 3.13 -15.61 -6.95
N THR A 7 1.88 -15.91 -6.60
CA THR A 7 0.84 -16.28 -7.60
C THR A 7 -0.55 -15.73 -7.33
N ASN A 8 -0.85 -15.26 -6.11
CA ASN A 8 -2.15 -14.67 -5.78
C ASN A 8 -1.98 -13.67 -4.63
N LEU A 9 -1.74 -12.40 -4.98
CA LEU A 9 -1.62 -11.29 -4.04
C LEU A 9 -2.98 -10.91 -3.42
N THR A 10 -4.10 -11.24 -4.07
CA THR A 10 -5.44 -10.98 -3.51
C THR A 10 -5.78 -11.86 -2.31
N ALA A 11 -5.01 -12.92 -2.07
CA ALA A 11 -5.14 -13.81 -0.92
C ALA A 11 -4.35 -13.32 0.32
N ILE A 12 -3.61 -12.22 0.21
CA ILE A 12 -2.92 -11.58 1.34
C ILE A 12 -3.97 -10.95 2.24
N THR A 13 -3.93 -11.30 3.52
CA THR A 13 -4.86 -10.78 4.52
C THR A 13 -4.31 -9.51 5.17
N TRP A 14 -5.19 -8.53 5.36
CA TRP A 14 -4.86 -7.21 5.87
C TRP A 14 -5.58 -6.96 7.20
N ALA A 15 -4.85 -6.40 8.17
CA ALA A 15 -5.47 -5.66 9.25
C ALA A 15 -5.37 -4.17 8.90
N HIS A 16 -6.52 -3.54 8.67
CA HIS A 16 -6.64 -2.15 8.27
C HIS A 16 -6.80 -1.23 9.49
N ALA A 17 -6.21 -0.03 9.43
CA ALA A 17 -6.33 1.02 10.44
C ALA A 17 -5.96 0.57 11.87
N VAL A 18 -4.84 -0.14 12.02
CA VAL A 18 -4.32 -0.64 13.32
C VAL A 18 -3.68 0.52 14.11
N ASN A 19 -4.55 1.38 14.63
CA ASN A 19 -4.21 2.70 15.17
C ASN A 19 -4.24 2.78 16.71
N SER A 20 -4.18 1.65 17.41
CA SER A 20 -4.13 1.61 18.87
C SER A 20 -3.38 0.39 19.37
N GLN A 21 -2.90 0.45 20.61
CA GLN A 21 -2.24 -0.69 21.25
C GLN A 21 -3.15 -1.92 21.28
N GLN A 22 -4.44 -1.72 21.58
CA GLN A 22 -5.41 -2.82 21.59
C GLN A 22 -5.48 -3.53 20.23
N LEU A 23 -5.60 -2.78 19.12
CA LEU A 23 -5.68 -3.37 17.79
C LEU A 23 -4.36 -4.06 17.41
N LEU A 24 -3.21 -3.50 17.80
CA LEU A 24 -1.92 -4.12 17.57
C LEU A 24 -1.81 -5.46 18.31
N ASP A 25 -2.24 -5.51 19.57
CA ASP A 25 -2.24 -6.74 20.38
C ASP A 25 -3.14 -7.84 19.77
N GLU A 26 -4.29 -7.46 19.21
CA GLU A 26 -5.21 -8.40 18.54
C GLU A 26 -4.56 -9.02 17.28
N VAL A 27 -3.78 -8.23 16.54
CA VAL A 27 -3.18 -8.65 15.26
C VAL A 27 -1.87 -9.41 15.46
N LEU A 28 -1.08 -9.08 16.49
CA LEU A 28 0.19 -9.72 16.83
C LEU A 28 -0.01 -11.02 17.62
N THR A 29 -0.79 -11.93 17.05
CA THR A 29 -0.99 -13.29 17.55
C THR A 29 -0.72 -14.32 16.45
N GLU A 30 -0.29 -15.53 16.83
CA GLU A 30 -0.10 -16.64 15.89
C GLU A 30 -1.42 -17.06 15.21
N THR A 31 -2.54 -16.78 15.84
CA THR A 31 -3.88 -17.17 15.41
C THR A 31 -4.57 -16.13 14.54
N SER A 32 -4.03 -14.92 14.40
CA SER A 32 -4.71 -13.83 13.69
C SER A 32 -4.91 -14.13 12.20
N GLY A 33 -4.03 -14.92 11.59
CA GLY A 33 -4.07 -15.19 10.15
C GLY A 33 -3.83 -13.96 9.27
N ILE A 34 -3.39 -12.83 9.86
CA ILE A 34 -3.09 -11.58 9.17
C ILE A 34 -1.68 -11.61 8.60
N ASP A 35 -1.53 -11.19 7.35
CA ASP A 35 -0.27 -11.15 6.63
C ASP A 35 0.35 -9.74 6.62
N PHE A 36 -0.49 -8.70 6.53
CA PHE A 36 -0.08 -7.29 6.49
C PHE A 36 -0.83 -6.44 7.53
N ILE A 37 -0.11 -5.50 8.13
CA ILE A 37 -0.66 -4.52 9.06
C ILE A 37 -0.55 -3.15 8.39
N GLU A 38 -1.70 -2.51 8.16
CA GLU A 38 -1.79 -1.14 7.72
C GLU A 38 -2.18 -0.25 8.92
N ALA A 39 -1.52 0.89 9.03
CA ALA A 39 -1.81 1.83 10.09
C ALA A 39 -1.48 3.28 9.67
N ASP A 40 -2.33 4.18 10.15
CA ASP A 40 -2.29 5.60 9.87
C ASP A 40 -1.35 6.32 10.85
N ILE A 41 -0.59 7.29 10.34
CA ILE A 41 0.40 8.01 11.12
C ILE A 41 0.11 9.50 11.03
N VAL A 42 -0.04 10.12 12.20
CA VAL A 42 -0.25 11.57 12.36
C VAL A 42 0.74 12.13 13.37
N LEU A 43 0.94 13.45 13.31
CA LEU A 43 1.63 14.19 14.36
C LEU A 43 0.63 14.46 15.50
N GLY A 44 0.93 13.99 16.70
CA GLY A 44 0.01 14.11 17.84
C GLY A 44 0.62 13.65 19.17
N LYS A 45 -0.21 13.40 20.17
CA LYS A 45 0.23 13.19 21.55
C LYS A 45 -0.03 11.77 22.04
N LEU A 46 0.98 11.17 22.66
CA LEU A 46 0.83 9.91 23.37
C LEU A 46 -0.02 10.12 24.63
N ASN A 47 -1.17 9.47 24.71
CA ASN A 47 -2.13 9.57 25.82
C ASN A 47 -2.57 11.02 26.15
N GLY A 48 -2.46 11.94 25.19
CA GLY A 48 -2.92 13.33 25.31
C GLY A 48 -1.97 14.27 26.05
N ASP A 49 -0.76 13.83 26.40
CA ASP A 49 0.23 14.61 27.14
C ASP A 49 1.57 14.73 26.38
N GLY A 50 2.38 15.73 26.73
CA GLY A 50 3.71 15.95 26.15
C GLY A 50 3.74 16.71 24.83
N GLU A 51 4.90 16.63 24.17
CA GLU A 51 5.18 17.19 22.85
C GLU A 51 4.58 16.33 21.74
N ASP A 52 4.29 16.95 20.60
CA ASP A 52 3.79 16.22 19.45
C ASP A 52 4.87 15.31 18.86
N MET A 53 4.49 14.08 18.51
CA MET A 53 5.34 13.06 17.89
C MET A 53 4.54 12.18 16.92
N PRO A 54 5.21 11.39 16.06
CA PRO A 54 4.54 10.42 15.21
C PRO A 54 3.83 9.33 16.04
N ILE A 55 2.51 9.28 15.91
CA ILE A 55 1.65 8.32 16.61
C ILE A 55 0.74 7.58 15.61
N MET A 56 0.28 6.39 15.98
CA MET A 56 -0.66 5.62 15.17
C MET A 56 -2.07 6.18 15.39
N ALA A 57 -2.63 6.90 14.43
CA ALA A 57 -3.97 7.48 14.50
C ALA A 57 -4.44 7.98 13.12
N HIS A 58 -5.75 7.94 12.89
CA HIS A 58 -6.36 8.50 11.69
C HIS A 58 -7.01 9.87 11.99
N PRO A 59 -6.80 10.91 11.17
CA PRO A 59 -7.47 12.21 11.33
C PRO A 59 -9.00 12.09 11.46
N PRO A 60 -9.66 12.92 12.28
CA PRO A 60 -9.12 14.06 13.02
C PRO A 60 -8.47 13.69 14.36
N ALA A 61 -8.32 12.40 14.69
CA ALA A 61 -7.67 12.00 15.92
C ALA A 61 -6.18 12.38 15.87
N ASN A 62 -5.70 13.00 16.95
CA ASN A 62 -4.31 13.39 17.16
C ASN A 62 -3.82 12.96 18.56
N VAL A 63 -4.51 11.98 19.15
CA VAL A 63 -4.16 11.34 20.40
C VAL A 63 -4.25 9.83 20.18
N SER A 64 -3.23 9.11 20.63
CA SER A 64 -3.18 7.65 20.59
C SER A 64 -2.45 7.13 21.81
N ASP A 65 -2.67 5.86 22.15
CA ASP A 65 -1.91 5.12 23.15
C ASP A 65 -0.66 4.45 22.55
N LEU A 66 -0.41 4.64 21.26
CA LEU A 66 0.64 3.94 20.51
C LEU A 66 1.47 4.90 19.63
N THR A 67 2.78 4.93 19.87
CA THR A 67 3.73 5.69 19.04
C THR A 67 4.16 4.88 17.82
N LEU A 68 4.64 5.55 16.76
CA LEU A 68 5.25 4.87 15.61
C LEU A 68 6.46 4.01 16.01
N ALA A 69 7.28 4.52 16.94
CA ALA A 69 8.47 3.81 17.42
C ALA A 69 8.09 2.51 18.14
N ASP A 70 7.10 2.56 19.04
CA ASP A 70 6.63 1.39 19.77
C ASP A 70 5.92 0.39 18.85
N PHE A 71 5.13 0.87 17.89
CA PHE A 71 4.47 0.04 16.88
C PHE A 71 5.49 -0.77 16.08
N LEU A 72 6.52 -0.11 15.51
CA LEU A 72 7.57 -0.79 14.74
C LEU A 72 8.38 -1.75 15.62
N TYR A 73 8.74 -1.34 16.83
CA TYR A 73 9.49 -2.18 17.77
C TYR A 73 8.76 -3.48 18.10
N GLN A 74 7.45 -3.41 18.37
CA GLN A 74 6.63 -4.58 18.69
C GLN A 74 6.52 -5.54 17.49
N ILE A 75 6.32 -5.02 16.27
CA ILE A 75 6.26 -5.85 15.05
C ILE A 75 7.61 -6.49 14.75
N ILE A 76 8.72 -5.76 14.90
CA ILE A 76 10.09 -6.29 14.73
C ILE A 76 10.32 -7.47 15.68
N ASN A 77 9.95 -7.32 16.96
CA ASN A 77 10.11 -8.38 17.94
C ASN A 77 9.23 -9.59 17.61
N PHE A 78 7.96 -9.36 17.27
CA PHE A 78 7.06 -10.43 16.85
C PHE A 78 7.64 -11.19 15.64
N ASN A 79 8.08 -10.49 14.60
CA ASN A 79 8.61 -11.10 13.38
C ASN A 79 9.94 -11.85 13.60
N ARG A 80 10.75 -11.43 14.58
CA ARG A 80 11.96 -12.15 14.98
C ARG A 80 11.62 -13.48 15.63
N ASP A 81 10.57 -13.50 16.46
CA ASP A 81 10.22 -14.65 17.27
C ASP A 81 9.28 -15.64 16.52
N HIS A 82 8.68 -15.22 15.38
CA HIS A 82 7.73 -16.01 14.59
C HIS A 82 8.13 -16.11 13.10
N GLU A 83 9.12 -16.93 12.77
CA GLU A 83 9.71 -16.98 11.41
C GLU A 83 8.72 -17.30 10.28
N ASP A 84 7.73 -18.15 10.53
CA ASP A 84 6.74 -18.61 9.54
C ASP A 84 5.45 -17.76 9.51
N GLN A 85 5.36 -16.72 10.36
CA GLN A 85 4.16 -15.89 10.51
C GLN A 85 4.49 -14.39 10.53
N LYS A 86 5.59 -14.00 9.90
CA LYS A 86 6.02 -12.60 9.81
C LYS A 86 4.95 -11.73 9.18
N LYS A 87 4.75 -10.56 9.77
CA LYS A 87 3.82 -9.52 9.31
C LYS A 87 4.57 -8.52 8.41
N GLY A 88 4.01 -8.23 7.24
CA GLY A 88 4.33 -7.04 6.49
C GLY A 88 3.71 -5.80 7.14
N VAL A 89 4.25 -4.62 6.84
CA VAL A 89 3.75 -3.36 7.40
C VAL A 89 3.58 -2.33 6.30
N LYS A 90 2.45 -1.63 6.31
CA LYS A 90 2.17 -0.47 5.46
C LYS A 90 1.94 0.76 6.36
N LEU A 91 2.85 1.72 6.26
CA LEU A 91 2.90 2.94 7.07
C LEU A 91 2.23 4.08 6.30
N ASP A 92 1.00 4.46 6.67
CA ASP A 92 0.24 5.50 5.97
C ASP A 92 0.42 6.89 6.59
N PHE A 93 1.31 7.69 6.00
CA PHE A 93 1.61 9.04 6.45
C PHE A 93 0.55 10.03 5.97
N LYS A 94 -0.14 10.67 6.92
CA LYS A 94 -1.25 11.59 6.62
C LYS A 94 -0.84 13.03 6.36
N SER A 95 0.43 13.38 6.54
CA SER A 95 0.98 14.69 6.18
C SER A 95 2.48 14.62 5.94
N ILE A 96 3.05 15.65 5.29
CA ILE A 96 4.50 15.70 5.09
C ILE A 96 5.26 15.94 6.40
N GLU A 97 4.67 16.71 7.34
CA GLU A 97 5.28 17.02 8.63
C GLU A 97 5.48 15.75 9.46
N VAL A 98 4.49 14.85 9.49
CA VAL A 98 4.64 13.58 10.23
C VAL A 98 5.62 12.64 9.53
N PHE A 99 5.67 12.60 8.19
CA PHE A 99 6.66 11.80 7.47
C PHE A 99 8.08 12.25 7.77
N GLU A 100 8.36 13.56 7.65
CA GLU A 100 9.68 14.12 7.96
C GLU A 100 10.04 13.96 9.44
N GLY A 101 9.08 14.19 10.34
CA GLY A 101 9.24 13.97 11.78
C GLY A 101 9.45 12.50 12.17
N SER A 102 9.18 11.56 11.25
CA SER A 102 9.38 10.12 11.47
C SER A 102 10.71 9.61 10.94
N LEU A 103 11.47 10.39 10.17
CA LEU A 103 12.65 9.88 9.46
C LEU A 103 13.69 9.24 10.39
N ASP A 104 13.98 9.87 11.54
CA ASP A 104 14.93 9.32 12.52
C ASP A 104 14.43 7.99 13.13
N ILE A 105 13.11 7.85 13.30
CA ILE A 105 12.49 6.59 13.75
C ILE A 105 12.64 5.52 12.66
N LEU A 106 12.38 5.88 11.41
CA LEU A 106 12.47 4.97 10.28
C LEU A 106 13.92 4.50 10.02
N ASP A 107 14.92 5.37 10.20
CA ASP A 107 16.34 4.99 10.09
C ASP A 107 16.77 3.93 11.10
N VAL A 108 16.11 3.85 12.25
CA VAL A 108 16.45 2.82 13.25
C VAL A 108 15.80 1.49 12.89
N ASN A 109 14.62 1.53 12.26
CA ASN A 109 13.73 0.38 12.15
C ASN A 109 13.63 -0.24 10.74
N ILE A 110 13.95 0.52 9.67
CA ILE A 110 13.85 0.08 8.26
C ILE A 110 15.17 -0.41 7.62
N PRO A 111 16.39 0.10 7.92
CA PRO A 111 17.56 -0.13 7.05
C PRO A 111 18.25 -1.49 7.12
N ASN A 112 17.78 -2.42 7.96
CA ASN A 112 18.19 -3.81 7.77
C ASN A 112 17.45 -4.40 6.57
N PRO A 113 18.03 -5.33 5.78
CA PRO A 113 17.28 -6.12 4.82
C PRO A 113 16.19 -6.86 5.59
N THR A 114 15.01 -6.26 5.65
CA THR A 114 13.91 -6.77 6.44
C THR A 114 13.52 -8.09 5.84
N THR A 115 13.47 -9.13 6.66
CA THR A 115 12.97 -10.45 6.25
C THR A 115 11.45 -10.45 5.98
N TYR A 116 10.85 -9.27 5.97
CA TYR A 116 9.44 -8.99 5.75
C TYR A 116 9.30 -7.63 5.03
N PRO A 117 8.25 -7.42 4.24
CA PRO A 117 8.05 -6.20 3.47
C PRO A 117 7.60 -5.02 4.33
N VAL A 118 8.19 -3.84 4.10
CA VAL A 118 7.74 -2.55 4.65
C VAL A 118 7.34 -1.65 3.50
N TRP A 119 6.15 -1.06 3.59
CA TRP A 119 5.58 -0.16 2.59
C TRP A 119 5.47 1.23 3.20
N ILE A 120 5.93 2.24 2.47
CA ILE A 120 5.78 3.65 2.84
C ILE A 120 4.63 4.20 2.00
N ASN A 121 3.53 4.53 2.65
CA ASN A 121 2.30 4.98 2.01
C ASN A 121 2.07 6.48 2.22
N ALA A 122 1.63 7.15 1.15
CA ALA A 122 1.12 8.51 1.22
C ALA A 122 0.20 8.81 0.02
N ASP A 123 -0.84 9.60 0.28
CA ASP A 123 -1.64 10.25 -0.76
C ASP A 123 -0.95 11.54 -1.20
N ILE A 124 -0.20 11.48 -2.29
CA ILE A 124 0.68 12.57 -2.75
C ILE A 124 0.04 13.49 -3.79
N LEU A 125 -1.11 13.10 -4.33
CA LEU A 125 -1.86 13.89 -5.31
C LEU A 125 -3.33 14.08 -4.89
N SER A 126 -3.97 15.12 -5.42
CA SER A 126 -5.42 15.27 -5.27
C SER A 126 -6.15 14.31 -6.20
N GLY A 127 -7.09 13.55 -5.65
CA GLY A 127 -7.78 12.51 -6.39
C GLY A 127 -9.19 12.89 -6.83
N PRO A 128 -9.91 11.91 -7.36
CA PRO A 128 -11.17 12.14 -8.04
C PRO A 128 -12.31 12.54 -7.10
N VAL A 129 -13.42 12.94 -7.72
CA VAL A 129 -14.67 13.32 -7.03
C VAL A 129 -14.51 14.61 -6.22
N GLU A 130 -13.88 15.60 -6.87
CA GLU A 130 -13.69 16.95 -6.35
C GLU A 130 -13.10 16.97 -4.93
N GLN A 131 -12.08 16.13 -4.71
CA GLN A 131 -11.45 16.06 -3.39
C GLN A 131 -10.76 17.38 -3.04
N ASN A 132 -11.35 18.10 -2.09
CA ASN A 132 -10.87 19.38 -1.55
C ASN A 132 -10.82 19.40 -0.01
N ARG A 133 -11.08 18.26 0.64
CA ARG A 133 -11.19 18.13 2.11
C ARG A 133 -9.87 17.80 2.77
N THR A 134 -8.96 17.18 2.03
CA THR A 134 -7.65 16.72 2.53
C THR A 134 -6.56 17.28 1.66
N VAL A 135 -5.50 17.77 2.29
CA VAL A 135 -4.30 18.24 1.59
C VAL A 135 -3.42 17.03 1.31
N PRO A 136 -3.03 16.77 0.06
CA PRO A 136 -2.06 15.72 -0.25
C PRO A 136 -0.71 15.96 0.43
N VAL A 137 0.02 14.88 0.69
CA VAL A 137 1.41 14.94 1.13
C VAL A 137 2.25 15.56 0.02
N ASP A 138 3.17 16.47 0.37
CA ASP A 138 4.09 17.09 -0.58
C ASP A 138 4.98 16.02 -1.24
N ALA A 139 4.77 15.80 -2.54
CA ALA A 139 5.39 14.70 -3.28
C ALA A 139 6.92 14.82 -3.35
N ASP A 140 7.44 16.02 -3.61
CA ASP A 140 8.87 16.23 -3.80
C ASP A 140 9.64 15.96 -2.50
N ARG A 141 9.13 16.49 -1.38
CA ARG A 141 9.71 16.24 -0.04
C ARG A 141 9.54 14.79 0.38
N PHE A 142 8.40 14.18 0.09
CA PHE A 142 8.15 12.77 0.38
C PHE A 142 9.14 11.85 -0.35
N PHE A 143 9.33 12.04 -1.66
CA PHE A 143 10.27 11.22 -2.43
C PHE A 143 11.73 11.47 -2.04
N ALA A 144 12.11 12.71 -1.72
CA ALA A 144 13.44 13.01 -1.19
C ALA A 144 13.74 12.23 0.10
N GLY A 145 12.76 12.09 1.00
CA GLY A 145 12.90 11.26 2.20
C GLY A 145 12.92 9.76 1.88
N CYS A 146 12.08 9.30 0.96
CA CYS A 146 12.00 7.88 0.57
C CYS A 146 13.29 7.33 -0.05
N MET A 147 14.17 8.18 -0.60
CA MET A 147 15.48 7.77 -1.13
C MET A 147 16.36 7.06 -0.09
N ARG A 148 16.08 7.24 1.21
CA ARG A 148 16.76 6.57 2.33
C ARG A 148 16.38 5.08 2.45
N TYR A 149 15.23 4.68 1.91
CA TYR A 149 14.58 3.39 2.14
C TYR A 149 14.28 2.65 0.83
N LYS A 150 15.29 2.46 -0.04
CA LYS A 150 15.13 1.88 -1.39
C LYS A 150 14.58 0.45 -1.41
N GLN A 151 14.67 -0.27 -0.29
CA GLN A 151 14.14 -1.62 -0.10
C GLN A 151 12.65 -1.64 0.25
N ALA A 152 12.09 -0.51 0.71
CA ALA A 152 10.67 -0.40 1.00
C ALA A 152 9.88 -0.30 -0.31
N VAL A 153 8.62 -0.75 -0.30
CA VAL A 153 7.70 -0.52 -1.41
C VAL A 153 7.11 0.88 -1.27
N LEU A 154 7.04 1.63 -2.36
CA LEU A 154 6.32 2.90 -2.40
C LEU A 154 4.84 2.63 -2.64
N SER A 155 3.98 3.02 -1.71
CA SER A 155 2.53 2.91 -1.85
C SER A 155 1.93 4.31 -2.02
N ILE A 156 1.82 4.78 -3.26
CA ILE A 156 1.59 6.20 -3.56
C ILE A 156 0.24 6.43 -4.22
N GLY A 157 -0.59 7.20 -3.55
CA GLY A 157 -2.00 7.34 -3.88
C GLY A 157 -2.43 8.76 -4.21
N TRP A 158 -3.74 8.88 -4.29
CA TRP A 158 -4.43 10.15 -4.36
C TRP A 158 -5.36 10.25 -3.17
N THR A 159 -5.46 11.45 -2.61
CA THR A 159 -6.54 11.74 -1.66
C THR A 159 -7.89 11.51 -2.33
N THR A 160 -8.86 10.88 -1.66
CA THR A 160 -10.16 10.57 -2.28
C THR A 160 -11.35 11.03 -1.46
N ASN A 161 -12.42 11.42 -2.16
CA ASN A 161 -13.72 11.70 -1.56
C ASN A 161 -14.75 10.69 -2.09
N TRP A 162 -15.05 9.66 -1.32
CA TRP A 162 -16.00 8.61 -1.68
C TRP A 162 -16.73 8.09 -0.45
N GLY A 163 -17.87 7.44 -0.67
CA GLY A 163 -18.75 6.94 0.39
C GLY A 163 -20.02 6.30 -0.17
N ALA A 164 -21.00 6.04 0.70
CA ALA A 164 -22.21 5.26 0.40
C ALA A 164 -23.11 5.86 -0.70
N ASP A 165 -23.08 7.17 -0.90
CA ASP A 165 -23.98 7.89 -1.82
C ASP A 165 -23.37 8.13 -3.21
N PHE A 166 -22.10 7.77 -3.41
CA PHE A 166 -21.42 7.96 -4.68
C PHE A 166 -21.68 6.79 -5.63
N ARG A 167 -21.97 7.10 -6.89
CA ARG A 167 -22.15 6.09 -7.96
C ARG A 167 -21.26 6.37 -9.17
N ASP A 168 -20.92 7.64 -9.36
CA ASP A 168 -20.15 8.14 -10.48
C ASP A 168 -18.84 8.75 -9.98
N GLY A 169 -17.74 8.38 -10.61
CA GLY A 169 -16.39 8.83 -10.31
C GLY A 169 -15.36 7.82 -10.81
N GLU A 170 -14.26 8.34 -11.33
CA GLU A 170 -13.15 7.55 -11.87
C GLU A 170 -11.83 8.30 -11.62
N TYR A 171 -10.72 7.58 -11.54
CA TYR A 171 -9.39 8.14 -11.76
C TYR A 171 -9.30 8.55 -13.23
N THR A 172 -9.27 9.85 -13.47
CA THR A 172 -9.20 10.39 -14.82
C THR A 172 -7.83 10.14 -15.45
N GLN A 173 -7.75 10.18 -16.79
CA GLN A 173 -6.46 10.05 -17.47
C GLN A 173 -5.48 11.14 -17.02
N GLN A 174 -5.95 12.38 -16.85
CA GLN A 174 -5.12 13.49 -16.38
C GLN A 174 -4.51 13.18 -14.99
N GLN A 175 -5.28 12.64 -14.05
CA GLN A 175 -4.76 12.28 -12.72
C GLN A 175 -3.72 11.17 -12.76
N CYS A 176 -3.84 10.23 -13.71
CA CYS A 176 -2.83 9.21 -13.94
C CYS A 176 -1.57 9.80 -14.61
N ASP A 177 -1.74 10.74 -15.54
CA ASP A 177 -0.64 11.44 -16.18
C ASP A 177 0.13 12.32 -15.18
N ASP A 178 -0.58 13.01 -14.28
CA ASP A 178 0.02 13.79 -13.19
C ASP A 178 0.85 12.90 -12.24
N MET A 179 0.39 11.68 -11.96
CA MET A 179 1.16 10.68 -11.20
C MET A 179 2.44 10.29 -11.96
N LEU A 180 2.36 10.03 -13.26
CA LEU A 180 3.55 9.72 -14.08
C LEU A 180 4.54 10.89 -14.13
N GLU A 181 4.05 12.13 -14.30
CA GLU A 181 4.88 13.33 -14.27
C GLU A 181 5.58 13.49 -12.91
N THR A 182 4.85 13.29 -11.81
CA THR A 182 5.40 13.37 -10.46
C THR A 182 6.50 12.32 -10.23
N LEU A 183 6.27 11.07 -10.67
CA LEU A 183 7.26 9.99 -10.57
C LEU A 183 8.52 10.27 -11.41
N SER A 184 8.33 10.79 -12.62
CA SER A 184 9.43 11.16 -13.52
C SER A 184 10.22 12.34 -12.98
N GLY A 185 9.55 13.41 -12.54
CA GLY A 185 10.17 14.63 -11.99
C GLY A 185 11.01 14.35 -10.74
N ASN A 186 10.59 13.35 -9.94
CA ASN A 186 11.31 12.91 -8.75
C ASN A 186 12.30 11.75 -8.98
N ASN A 187 12.56 11.39 -10.24
CA ASN A 187 13.48 10.31 -10.64
C ASN A 187 13.11 8.91 -10.09
N VAL A 188 11.89 8.70 -9.62
CA VAL A 188 11.44 7.43 -9.02
C VAL A 188 11.51 6.30 -10.05
N LEU A 189 11.15 6.60 -11.31
CA LEU A 189 11.21 5.65 -12.43
C LEU A 189 12.64 5.18 -12.77
N SER A 190 13.68 5.82 -12.22
CA SER A 190 15.08 5.39 -12.43
C SER A 190 15.63 4.50 -11.30
N THR A 191 14.85 4.30 -10.23
CA THR A 191 15.33 3.64 -9.01
C THR A 191 15.20 2.12 -9.03
N GLY A 192 14.26 1.59 -9.82
CA GLY A 192 13.85 0.17 -9.77
C GLY A 192 13.12 -0.22 -8.48
N GLN A 193 12.80 0.72 -7.60
CA GLN A 193 12.03 0.48 -6.37
C GLN A 193 10.61 -0.01 -6.71
N ALA A 194 10.11 -1.00 -5.99
CA ALA A 194 8.76 -1.50 -6.22
C ALA A 194 7.70 -0.45 -5.85
N ILE A 195 6.64 -0.37 -6.66
CA ILE A 195 5.55 0.61 -6.51
C ILE A 195 4.22 -0.14 -6.43
N THR A 196 3.34 0.31 -5.55
CA THR A 196 1.92 -0.03 -5.60
C THR A 196 1.11 1.26 -5.65
N PHE A 197 0.06 1.27 -6.45
CA PHE A 197 -0.91 2.35 -6.48
C PHE A 197 -2.12 1.97 -5.62
N PRO A 198 -2.26 2.51 -4.39
CA PRO A 198 -3.49 2.37 -3.62
C PRO A 198 -4.64 3.10 -4.33
N VAL A 199 -5.63 2.34 -4.79
CA VAL A 199 -6.80 2.84 -5.49
C VAL A 199 -8.08 2.44 -4.75
N ARG A 200 -8.98 3.40 -4.56
CA ARG A 200 -10.22 3.19 -3.81
C ARG A 200 -11.22 2.40 -4.65
N ALA A 201 -11.70 1.28 -4.12
CA ALA A 201 -12.46 0.25 -4.82
C ALA A 201 -13.62 0.78 -5.67
N GLY A 202 -14.47 1.64 -5.10
CA GLY A 202 -15.64 2.17 -5.80
C GLY A 202 -15.28 3.08 -6.99
N ILE A 203 -14.15 3.77 -6.91
CA ILE A 203 -13.64 4.64 -7.97
C ILE A 203 -12.90 3.79 -9.01
N ALA A 204 -12.01 2.90 -8.55
CA ALA A 204 -11.20 2.03 -9.38
C ALA A 204 -12.05 1.15 -10.31
N ALA A 205 -13.21 0.68 -9.83
CA ALA A 205 -14.18 -0.09 -10.60
C ALA A 205 -14.61 0.61 -11.92
N ASN A 206 -14.54 1.95 -11.97
CA ASN A 206 -14.86 2.72 -13.17
C ASN A 206 -13.63 3.17 -13.98
N SER A 207 -12.40 2.79 -13.59
CA SER A 207 -11.16 3.38 -14.12
C SER A 207 -10.25 2.37 -14.84
N GLU A 208 -10.82 1.31 -15.41
CA GLU A 208 -10.05 0.20 -16.01
C GLU A 208 -9.01 0.69 -17.03
N GLU A 209 -9.42 1.52 -17.99
CA GLU A 209 -8.52 1.98 -19.07
C GLU A 209 -7.36 2.84 -18.54
N GLN A 210 -7.66 3.78 -17.65
CA GLN A 210 -6.70 4.75 -17.11
C GLN A 210 -5.67 4.04 -16.22
N LEU A 211 -6.12 3.14 -15.34
CA LEU A 211 -5.25 2.37 -14.46
C LEU A 211 -4.35 1.41 -15.25
N HIS A 212 -4.86 0.78 -16.32
CA HIS A 212 -4.02 -0.07 -17.19
C HIS A 212 -2.89 0.72 -17.84
N ARG A 213 -3.18 1.95 -18.31
CA ARG A 213 -2.16 2.83 -18.90
C ARG A 213 -1.10 3.24 -17.88
N LEU A 214 -1.52 3.64 -16.68
CA LEU A 214 -0.62 4.00 -15.59
C LEU A 214 0.34 2.85 -15.26
N VAL A 215 -0.21 1.67 -14.98
CA VAL A 215 0.57 0.48 -14.61
C VAL A 215 1.46 0.02 -15.77
N ALA A 216 0.98 0.07 -17.01
CA ALA A 216 1.80 -0.26 -18.18
C ALA A 216 3.01 0.67 -18.33
N ALA A 217 2.81 1.98 -18.16
CA ALA A 217 3.89 2.97 -18.28
C ALA A 217 4.97 2.81 -17.20
N VAL A 218 4.61 2.39 -15.99
CA VAL A 218 5.55 2.21 -14.88
C VAL A 218 6.26 0.85 -14.92
N ASN A 219 5.58 -0.19 -15.42
CA ASN A 219 6.12 -1.56 -15.52
C ASN A 219 7.37 -1.70 -16.40
N GLU A 220 7.64 -0.72 -17.26
CA GLU A 220 8.87 -0.70 -18.07
C GLU A 220 10.13 -0.50 -17.20
N THR A 221 10.00 0.17 -16.05
CA THR A 221 11.14 0.57 -15.23
C THR A 221 11.09 0.04 -13.79
N ASN A 222 9.90 -0.14 -13.24
CA ASN A 222 9.69 -0.55 -11.86
C ASN A 222 8.66 -1.68 -11.80
N GLU A 223 8.82 -2.61 -10.86
CA GLU A 223 7.74 -3.54 -10.55
C GLU A 223 6.55 -2.77 -9.99
N SER A 224 5.38 -2.89 -10.63
CA SER A 224 4.18 -2.17 -10.23
C SER A 224 2.96 -3.08 -10.04
N THR A 225 2.18 -2.75 -9.01
CA THR A 225 0.95 -3.43 -8.60
C THR A 225 -0.15 -2.42 -8.26
N LEU A 226 -1.38 -2.89 -8.11
CA LEU A 226 -2.47 -2.13 -7.51
C LEU A 226 -2.75 -2.64 -6.09
N THR A 227 -3.05 -1.72 -5.17
CA THR A 227 -3.65 -2.07 -3.88
C THR A 227 -5.06 -1.51 -3.86
N ILE A 228 -6.06 -2.39 -3.99
CA ILE A 228 -7.46 -1.98 -3.98
C ILE A 228 -7.91 -1.89 -2.52
N TRP A 229 -8.40 -0.73 -2.10
CA TRP A 229 -8.86 -0.49 -0.73
C TRP A 229 -10.25 0.12 -0.65
N SER A 230 -10.95 -0.03 0.48
CA SER A 230 -12.28 0.57 0.68
C SER A 230 -12.56 0.86 2.15
N SER A 231 -13.20 1.99 2.44
CA SER A 231 -13.71 2.28 3.79
C SER A 231 -15.04 1.56 4.07
N ALA A 232 -15.39 1.44 5.35
CA ALA A 232 -16.72 1.00 5.78
C ALA A 232 -17.81 1.85 5.16
N GLY A 233 -18.76 1.20 4.47
CA GLY A 233 -19.89 1.87 3.82
C GLY A 233 -19.59 2.48 2.44
N ASP A 234 -18.39 2.33 1.88
CA ASP A 234 -18.14 2.72 0.50
C ASP A 234 -19.07 1.96 -0.46
N TYR A 235 -19.71 2.66 -1.39
CA TYR A 235 -20.38 1.99 -2.50
C TYR A 235 -19.35 1.41 -3.46
N VAL A 236 -19.54 0.16 -3.86
CA VAL A 236 -18.69 -0.53 -4.83
C VAL A 236 -19.56 -1.33 -5.81
N ASP A 237 -19.35 -1.12 -7.10
CA ASP A 237 -19.88 -2.01 -8.14
C ASP A 237 -19.01 -3.27 -8.22
N VAL A 238 -19.48 -4.35 -7.58
CA VAL A 238 -18.73 -5.60 -7.39
C VAL A 238 -18.36 -6.23 -8.74
N ASP A 239 -19.26 -6.22 -9.72
CA ASP A 239 -19.03 -6.84 -11.03
C ASP A 239 -17.94 -6.11 -11.80
N LYS A 240 -17.99 -4.77 -11.79
CA LYS A 240 -16.94 -3.95 -12.41
C LYS A 240 -15.59 -4.10 -11.70
N LEU A 241 -15.58 -4.08 -10.36
CA LEU A 241 -14.35 -4.22 -9.59
C LEU A 241 -13.71 -5.60 -9.84
N ARG A 242 -14.51 -6.65 -9.84
CA ARG A 242 -14.06 -8.01 -10.14
C ARG A 242 -13.46 -8.12 -11.54
N LYS A 243 -14.11 -7.50 -12.54
CA LYS A 243 -13.59 -7.43 -13.91
C LYS A 243 -12.23 -6.72 -13.96
N LEU A 244 -12.08 -5.60 -13.26
CA LEU A 244 -10.81 -4.88 -13.13
C LEU A 244 -9.72 -5.78 -12.54
N ILE A 245 -9.99 -6.45 -11.42
CA ILE A 245 -9.02 -7.32 -10.74
C ILE A 245 -8.51 -8.40 -11.70
N PHE A 246 -9.41 -9.08 -12.42
CA PHE A 246 -8.99 -10.11 -13.38
C PHE A 246 -8.30 -9.57 -14.63
N SER A 247 -8.57 -8.32 -15.02
CA SER A 247 -7.86 -7.74 -16.16
C SER A 247 -6.40 -7.42 -15.84
N PHE A 248 -6.05 -7.17 -14.57
CA PHE A 248 -4.66 -7.09 -14.10
C PHE A 248 -4.03 -8.44 -13.76
N GLY A 249 -4.83 -9.38 -13.23
CA GLY A 249 -4.36 -10.66 -12.72
C GLY A 249 -4.18 -10.64 -11.19
N LEU A 250 -4.42 -11.79 -10.57
CA LEU A 250 -4.38 -11.94 -9.11
C LEU A 250 -2.96 -11.78 -8.54
N ASP A 251 -1.94 -11.95 -9.37
CA ASP A 251 -0.52 -11.76 -9.05
C ASP A 251 -0.07 -10.29 -9.08
N ARG A 252 -0.98 -9.35 -9.39
CA ARG A 252 -0.68 -7.91 -9.48
C ARG A 252 -1.60 -7.01 -8.67
N VAL A 253 -2.52 -7.59 -7.90
CA VAL A 253 -3.50 -6.85 -7.13
C VAL A 253 -3.49 -7.33 -5.68
N TYR A 254 -3.22 -6.41 -4.76
CA TYR A 254 -3.50 -6.58 -3.33
C TYR A 254 -4.92 -6.10 -3.03
N LEU A 255 -5.57 -6.75 -2.06
CA LEU A 255 -6.96 -6.49 -1.71
C LEU A 255 -7.08 -6.15 -0.21
N ASP A 256 -7.11 -4.86 0.11
CA ASP A 256 -7.26 -4.30 1.46
C ASP A 256 -8.69 -3.77 1.67
N VAL A 257 -9.65 -4.70 1.69
CA VAL A 257 -11.09 -4.39 1.81
C VAL A 257 -11.73 -5.24 2.91
N GLN A 258 -12.91 -4.83 3.37
CA GLN A 258 -13.68 -5.60 4.35
C GLN A 258 -14.05 -6.99 3.80
N GLU A 259 -14.15 -7.95 4.73
CA GLU A 259 -14.49 -9.35 4.43
C GLU A 259 -15.78 -9.49 3.61
N GLU A 260 -16.79 -8.64 3.89
CA GLU A 260 -18.04 -8.63 3.13
C GLU A 260 -17.79 -8.37 1.63
N LEU A 261 -17.06 -7.31 1.29
CA LEU A 261 -16.75 -6.99 -0.11
C LEU A 261 -15.83 -8.06 -0.73
N ALA A 262 -14.80 -8.51 0.00
CA ALA A 262 -13.89 -9.55 -0.45
C ALA A 262 -14.63 -10.85 -0.81
N SER A 263 -15.61 -11.24 0.02
CA SER A 263 -16.43 -12.43 -0.22
C SER A 263 -17.33 -12.30 -1.45
N GLN A 264 -17.92 -11.12 -1.67
CA GLN A 264 -18.77 -10.84 -2.83
C GLN A 264 -17.97 -10.88 -4.14
N LEU A 265 -16.70 -10.49 -4.11
CA LEU A 265 -15.82 -10.54 -5.27
C LEU A 265 -15.59 -11.97 -5.78
N ASN A 266 -15.70 -13.02 -4.95
CA ASN A 266 -15.65 -14.43 -5.36
C ASN A 266 -14.44 -14.79 -6.27
N LEU A 267 -13.25 -14.29 -5.94
CA LEU A 267 -12.07 -14.34 -6.82
C LEU A 267 -11.55 -15.76 -7.10
N ASP A 268 -11.92 -16.75 -6.27
CA ASP A 268 -11.55 -18.16 -6.45
C ASP A 268 -12.29 -18.86 -7.62
N ASN A 269 -13.34 -18.25 -8.15
CA ASN A 269 -14.09 -18.79 -9.28
C ASN A 269 -13.88 -17.91 -10.52
N PRO A 270 -12.97 -18.20 -11.45
CA PRO A 270 -12.64 -17.27 -12.53
C PRO A 270 -13.78 -16.89 -13.50
N GLY A 271 -14.84 -17.72 -13.62
CA GLY A 271 -16.06 -17.42 -14.40
C GLY A 271 -15.85 -16.72 -15.76
N ASN A 272 -16.79 -15.86 -16.16
CA ASN A 272 -16.67 -14.98 -17.35
C ASN A 272 -15.78 -13.74 -17.10
N GLY A 273 -15.23 -13.57 -15.89
CA GLY A 273 -14.42 -12.40 -15.50
C GLY A 273 -12.97 -12.48 -16.01
N ALA A 274 -12.51 -13.66 -16.40
CA ALA A 274 -11.14 -13.92 -16.86
C ALA A 274 -10.84 -13.41 -18.30
N SER A 275 -11.50 -12.35 -18.77
CA SER A 275 -11.07 -11.68 -19.99
C SER A 275 -9.81 -10.87 -19.68
N THR A 276 -8.66 -11.54 -19.64
CA THR A 276 -7.37 -10.87 -19.52
C THR A 276 -7.23 -9.94 -20.72
N PHE A 277 -7.20 -8.63 -20.49
CA PHE A 277 -6.73 -7.71 -21.52
C PHE A 277 -5.29 -8.13 -21.81
N LYS A 278 -5.02 -8.70 -22.98
CA LYS A 278 -3.66 -9.05 -23.44
C LYS A 278 -2.88 -7.78 -23.82
N SER A 279 -2.82 -6.80 -22.91
CA SER A 279 -2.12 -5.52 -23.13
C SER A 279 -0.69 -5.51 -22.60
N LEU A 280 -0.23 -6.57 -21.92
CA LEU A 280 1.09 -6.61 -21.28
C LEU A 280 1.93 -7.79 -21.78
N PHE A 281 1.98 -8.02 -23.09
CA PHE A 281 3.13 -8.70 -23.70
C PHE A 281 4.32 -7.72 -23.76
N GLY A 282 4.78 -7.31 -22.58
CA GLY A 282 6.05 -6.64 -22.36
C GLY A 282 6.78 -7.45 -21.29
N PHE A 283 7.68 -8.34 -21.72
CA PHE A 283 8.52 -9.12 -20.82
C PHE A 283 9.25 -8.21 -19.82
N SER A 284 8.97 -8.33 -18.52
CA SER A 284 9.95 -7.98 -17.50
C SER A 284 10.63 -9.25 -17.02
N PHE A 285 11.79 -9.51 -17.62
CA PHE A 285 12.71 -10.60 -17.29
C PHE A 285 13.55 -10.27 -16.03
N VAL A 286 13.04 -9.48 -15.09
CA VAL A 286 13.83 -9.00 -13.94
C VAL A 286 13.70 -9.93 -12.72
N SER A 287 12.65 -10.74 -12.62
CA SER A 287 12.42 -11.60 -11.45
C SER A 287 13.40 -12.80 -11.34
N LEU A 288 14.06 -13.20 -12.44
CA LEU A 288 14.99 -14.34 -12.45
C LEU A 288 16.44 -13.98 -12.05
N CYS A 289 16.83 -12.71 -12.11
CA CYS A 289 18.24 -12.33 -11.87
C CYS A 289 18.57 -12.10 -10.39
N PHE A 290 17.59 -11.83 -9.52
CA PHE A 290 17.84 -11.67 -8.08
C PHE A 290 17.97 -13.00 -7.34
N TRP A 291 17.33 -14.07 -7.82
CA TRP A 291 17.39 -15.40 -7.19
C TRP A 291 18.73 -16.11 -7.44
N ALA A 292 19.35 -15.90 -8.60
CA ALA A 292 20.65 -16.51 -8.93
C ALA A 292 21.84 -15.80 -8.26
N LEU A 293 21.74 -14.48 -8.01
CA LEU A 293 22.80 -13.72 -7.33
C LEU A 293 22.75 -13.87 -5.81
N SER A 294 21.57 -14.02 -5.19
CA SER A 294 21.45 -14.23 -3.75
C SER A 294 21.94 -15.61 -3.31
N SER A 295 21.66 -16.65 -4.09
CA SER A 295 22.11 -18.02 -3.83
C SER A 295 23.62 -18.21 -4.05
N TRP A 296 24.23 -17.44 -4.95
CA TRP A 296 25.68 -17.49 -5.18
C TRP A 296 26.49 -16.75 -4.09
N MET A 297 25.95 -15.65 -3.53
CA MET A 297 26.61 -14.92 -2.43
C MET A 297 26.49 -15.60 -1.05
N GLN A 298 25.59 -16.56 -0.87
CA GLN A 298 25.49 -17.36 0.37
C GLN A 298 26.47 -18.56 0.41
N GLN A 299 27.23 -18.79 -0.66
CA GLN A 299 28.21 -19.89 -0.77
C GLN A 299 29.67 -19.41 -0.81
N LEU A 300 29.94 -18.13 -0.52
CA LEU A 300 31.26 -17.55 -0.30
C LEU A 300 31.38 -17.05 1.15
#